data_AF-A0A3N0YY70-F1
#
_entry.id   AF-A0A3N0YY70-F1
#
_cell.length_a   1.000
_cell.length_b   1.000
_cell.length_c   1.000
_cell.angle_alpha   90.00
_cell.angle_beta   90.00
_cell.angle_gamma   90.00
#
_symmetry.space_group_name_H-M   'P 1'
#
loop_
_entity.id
_entity.type
_entity.pdbx_description
1 polymer ?
#
loop_
_entity_poly.entity_id
_entity_poly.type
_entity_poly.pdbx_seq_one_letter_code
_entity_poly.pdbx_strand_id
1 'polypeptide(L)'
;MGLPKAKAFFKNEEELEVIYPTEVKSAKDKKKMKEIILRENPEILLSDYTGPEDNRVRCNLLFFTEHPSVWHTILCSAMTCRRKGGISKSRQLTLEGDNDTKMTVNLYHNGTVMVQGPETSLNEFQRNFKNLKLDVQKSKKDPELLNLNSHHSIQQLKQLCSAVRQLEEDNQKLRQELRRVREELVIREQHGHTLERLLEETRNQLHTKQHQQCVSTQTHSTSSPERVPNSTPHQKSVSTQPQSSFTPATRQSPQAPQSLKRKENSNITHAPPYIILHTGTNDLSARRVDVTKALSNVVKTASRIYPRAKVIISNLLPCRDVPHRIISTINAEIARVCAPMPNVHIADHQRITHKHLYDHIHIHQEGMRRFAKTIKESALKSPQKTS
;
A
#
# COMPACT_ATOMS: atom_id res chain seq x y z
N MET A 1 25.25 41.08 -8.10
CA MET A 1 24.32 41.80 -7.19
C MET A 1 23.85 40.83 -6.12
N GLY A 2 24.11 41.13 -4.85
CA GLY A 2 23.70 40.27 -3.72
C GLY A 2 22.18 40.21 -3.60
N LEU A 3 21.65 39.05 -3.21
CA LEU A 3 20.22 38.93 -2.88
C LEU A 3 19.87 39.90 -1.73
N PRO A 4 18.72 40.59 -1.78
CA PRO A 4 18.22 41.37 -0.66
C PRO A 4 18.17 40.48 0.60
N LYS A 5 18.73 40.93 1.72
CA LYS A 5 18.71 40.15 2.97
C LYS A 5 17.31 40.25 3.58
N ALA A 6 16.62 39.12 3.69
CA ALA A 6 15.44 39.03 4.54
C ALA A 6 15.85 39.29 6.00
N LYS A 7 14.99 40.01 6.75
CA LYS A 7 15.21 40.25 8.18
C LYS A 7 14.40 39.21 8.96
N ALA A 8 15.10 38.41 9.74
CA ALA A 8 14.48 37.53 10.74
C ALA A 8 14.57 38.21 12.10
N PHE A 9 13.47 38.20 12.85
CA PHE A 9 13.40 38.76 14.20
C PHE A 9 12.95 37.66 15.15
N PHE A 10 13.58 37.57 16.33
CA PHE A 10 13.17 36.65 17.37
C PHE A 10 11.87 37.14 17.99
N LYS A 11 10.82 36.30 17.96
CA LYS A 11 9.62 36.50 18.79
C LYS A 11 9.93 36.14 20.25
N ASN A 12 10.75 35.12 20.45
CA ASN A 12 11.23 34.64 21.73
C ASN A 12 12.53 33.83 21.51
N GLU A 13 13.13 33.28 22.57
CA GLU A 13 14.39 32.52 22.53
C GLU A 13 14.39 31.34 21.55
N GLU A 14 13.22 30.78 21.23
CA GLU A 14 13.09 29.54 20.44
C GLU A 14 12.33 29.74 19.12
N GLU A 15 11.90 30.97 18.80
CA GLU A 15 11.06 31.25 17.63
C GLU A 15 11.46 32.53 16.89
N LEU A 16 11.65 32.39 15.59
CA LEU A 16 11.88 33.44 14.60
C LEU A 16 10.62 33.71 13.77
N GLU A 17 10.42 35.00 13.51
CA GLU A 17 9.52 35.50 12.49
C GLU A 17 10.34 36.07 11.33
N VAL A 18 10.01 35.67 10.10
CA VAL A 18 10.66 36.18 8.90
C VAL A 18 9.77 37.23 8.25
N ILE A 19 10.30 38.44 8.11
CA ILE A 19 9.71 39.49 7.31
C ILE A 19 10.45 39.54 5.98
N TYR A 20 9.76 39.16 4.91
CA TYR A 20 10.33 39.22 3.56
C TYR A 20 10.32 40.66 3.06
N PRO A 21 11.41 41.13 2.41
CA PRO A 21 11.43 42.45 1.79
C PRO A 21 10.32 42.58 0.72
N THR A 22 9.72 43.77 0.60
CA THR A 22 8.61 44.03 -0.33
C THR A 22 9.03 43.87 -1.80
N GLU A 23 10.33 43.97 -2.07
CA GLU A 23 10.95 43.77 -3.39
C GLU A 23 10.96 42.28 -3.80
N VAL A 24 10.89 41.37 -2.83
CA VAL A 24 10.91 39.91 -3.08
C VAL A 24 9.50 39.40 -3.31
N LYS A 25 9.04 39.51 -4.56
CA LYS A 25 7.70 39.03 -4.97
C LYS A 25 7.66 37.55 -5.36
N SER A 26 8.81 36.98 -5.74
CA SER A 26 8.92 35.61 -6.22
C SER A 26 8.90 34.58 -5.08
N ALA A 27 8.01 33.58 -5.18
CA ALA A 27 7.94 32.47 -4.24
C ALA A 27 9.24 31.65 -4.17
N LYS A 28 9.99 31.59 -5.29
CA LYS A 28 11.28 30.90 -5.37
C LYS A 28 12.34 31.60 -4.51
N ASP A 29 12.35 32.93 -4.54
CA ASP A 29 13.33 33.72 -3.79
C ASP A 29 13.00 33.74 -2.30
N LYS A 30 11.71 33.84 -1.94
CA LYS A 30 11.25 33.65 -0.54
C LYS A 30 11.66 32.28 0.02
N LYS A 31 11.50 31.22 -0.78
CA LYS A 31 11.95 29.87 -0.39
C LYS A 31 13.46 29.82 -0.17
N LYS A 32 14.27 30.37 -1.09
CA LYS A 32 15.73 30.38 -0.97
C LYS A 32 16.19 31.17 0.28
N MET A 33 15.59 32.33 0.53
CA MET A 33 15.88 33.13 1.73
C MET A 33 15.52 32.37 3.01
N LYS A 34 14.38 31.67 3.02
CA LYS A 34 13.95 30.85 4.15
C LYS A 34 14.93 29.73 4.45
N GLU A 35 15.41 29.04 3.42
CA GLU A 35 16.40 27.98 3.55
C GLU A 35 17.73 28.51 4.15
N ILE A 36 18.14 29.72 3.79
CA ILE A 36 19.33 30.38 4.37
C ILE A 36 19.09 30.66 5.86
N ILE A 37 17.98 31.33 6.21
CA ILE A 37 17.66 31.68 7.61
C ILE A 37 17.59 30.44 8.51
N LEU A 38 16.94 29.37 8.02
CA LEU A 38 16.84 28.11 8.75
C LEU A 38 18.23 27.49 9.01
N ARG A 39 19.14 27.54 8.05
CA ARG A 39 20.50 26.98 8.21
C ARG A 39 21.38 27.83 9.12
N GLU A 40 21.24 29.14 9.09
CA GLU A 40 21.96 30.06 9.98
C GLU A 40 21.47 29.96 11.43
N ASN A 41 20.23 29.50 11.64
CA ASN A 41 19.59 29.35 12.95
C ASN A 41 19.12 27.90 13.18
N PRO A 42 20.05 26.94 13.30
CA PRO A 42 19.70 25.54 13.52
C PRO A 42 18.95 25.37 14.84
N GLU A 43 17.95 24.48 14.84
CA GLU A 43 17.13 24.13 16.01
C GLU A 43 16.46 25.35 16.66
N ILE A 44 16.08 26.34 15.84
CA ILE A 44 15.20 27.46 16.17
C ILE A 44 13.96 27.37 15.29
N LEU A 45 12.77 27.54 15.88
CA LEU A 45 11.51 27.49 15.15
C LEU A 45 11.33 28.72 14.27
N LEU A 46 10.77 28.51 13.10
CA LEU A 46 10.32 29.54 12.17
C LEU A 46 8.83 29.32 11.94
N SER A 47 8.03 30.33 12.27
CA SER A 47 6.58 30.28 12.08
C SER A 47 6.16 30.78 10.70
N ASP A 48 5.37 29.97 9.99
CA ASP A 48 4.64 30.41 8.81
C ASP A 48 3.21 30.78 9.16
N TYR A 49 2.77 31.88 8.56
CA TYR A 49 1.40 32.36 8.67
C TYR A 49 0.71 32.38 7.31
N THR A 50 -0.59 32.15 7.32
CA THR A 50 -1.49 32.33 6.19
C THR A 50 -2.60 33.31 6.53
N GLY A 51 -3.06 34.08 5.56
CA GLY A 51 -4.11 35.11 5.76
C GLY A 51 -3.56 36.54 5.67
N PRO A 52 -4.45 37.54 5.71
CA PRO A 52 -4.06 38.95 5.79
C PRO A 52 -3.35 39.24 7.13
N GLU A 53 -2.52 40.28 7.19
CA GLU A 53 -1.70 40.58 8.39
C GLU A 53 -2.55 40.72 9.67
N ASP A 54 -3.73 41.32 9.57
CA ASP A 54 -4.64 41.56 10.69
C ASP A 54 -5.34 40.30 11.23
N ASN A 55 -5.32 39.19 10.49
CA ASN A 55 -5.95 37.93 10.90
C ASN A 55 -5.16 36.72 10.40
N ARG A 56 -3.84 36.78 10.59
CA ARG A 56 -2.92 35.74 10.15
C ARG A 56 -3.00 34.54 11.09
N VAL A 57 -3.17 33.35 10.52
CA VAL A 57 -3.23 32.08 11.27
C VAL A 57 -1.93 31.32 11.06
N ARG A 58 -1.33 30.83 12.15
CA ARG A 58 -0.12 29.98 12.08
C ARG A 58 -0.47 28.64 11.43
N CYS A 59 0.23 28.31 10.35
CA CYS A 59 -0.05 27.11 9.55
C CYS A 59 1.09 26.08 9.57
N ASN A 60 2.33 26.52 9.74
CA ASN A 60 3.48 25.62 9.85
C ASN A 60 4.49 26.14 10.87
N LEU A 61 5.23 25.21 11.46
CA LEU A 61 6.49 25.48 12.16
C LEU A 61 7.62 24.76 11.43
N LEU A 62 8.75 25.43 11.23
CA LEU A 62 9.91 24.85 10.58
C LEU A 62 11.16 25.06 11.42
N PHE A 63 12.08 24.11 11.40
CA PHE A 63 13.43 24.31 11.90
C PHE A 63 14.40 23.47 11.09
N PHE A 64 15.69 23.76 11.22
CA PHE A 64 16.75 22.96 10.61
C PHE A 64 17.50 22.17 11.69
N THR A 65 17.90 20.95 11.39
CA THR A 65 18.79 20.15 12.24
C THR A 65 19.74 19.32 11.39
N GLU A 66 20.96 19.15 11.88
CA GLU A 66 21.94 18.23 11.29
C GLU A 66 21.68 16.78 11.74
N HIS A 67 20.81 16.58 12.73
CA HIS A 67 20.54 15.27 13.35
C HIS A 67 19.08 14.84 13.23
N PRO A 68 18.52 14.71 12.01
CA PRO A 68 17.11 14.38 11.81
C PRO A 68 16.72 13.02 12.43
N SER A 69 17.65 12.07 12.51
CA SER A 69 17.40 10.78 13.17
C SER A 69 17.20 10.89 14.68
N VAL A 70 17.96 11.75 15.35
CA VAL A 70 17.83 11.96 16.81
C VAL A 70 16.49 12.64 17.10
N TRP A 71 16.16 13.69 16.35
CA TRP A 71 14.86 14.34 16.43
C TRP A 71 13.70 13.38 16.19
N HIS A 72 13.80 12.50 15.18
CA HIS A 72 12.79 11.49 14.94
C HIS A 72 12.57 10.59 16.17
N THR A 73 13.65 10.11 16.79
CA THR A 73 13.57 9.26 17.99
C THR A 73 12.94 9.99 19.17
N ILE A 74 13.40 11.21 19.46
CA ILE A 74 12.86 12.02 20.56
C ILE A 74 11.38 12.33 20.34
N LEU A 75 10.99 12.74 19.12
CA LEU A 75 9.58 13.00 18.80
C LEU A 75 8.69 11.76 18.96
N CYS A 76 9.18 10.58 18.57
CA CYS A 76 8.44 9.33 18.78
C CYS A 76 8.35 8.90 20.25
N SER A 77 9.29 9.34 21.08
CA SER A 77 9.31 9.02 22.51
C SER A 77 8.49 10.01 23.34
N ALA A 78 8.53 11.29 22.98
CA ALA A 78 7.88 12.36 23.72
C ALA A 78 6.40 12.52 23.37
N MET A 79 5.97 12.05 22.18
CA MET A 79 4.60 12.22 21.69
C MET A 79 4.03 10.90 21.15
N THR A 80 2.72 10.72 21.28
CA THR A 80 2.03 9.53 20.78
C THR A 80 2.08 9.48 19.25
N CYS A 81 2.88 8.56 18.71
CA CYS A 81 3.02 8.37 17.28
C CYS A 81 1.91 7.44 16.74
N ARG A 82 0.94 8.00 16.01
CA ARG A 82 -0.18 7.24 15.43
C ARG A 82 0.16 6.60 14.09
N ARG A 83 1.02 7.23 13.31
CA ARG A 83 1.45 6.71 12.00
C ARG A 83 2.89 7.11 11.71
N LYS A 84 3.66 6.13 11.25
CA LYS A 84 4.98 6.33 10.64
C LYS A 84 4.84 6.05 9.14
N GLY A 85 5.24 7.00 8.31
CA GLY A 85 5.22 6.88 6.86
C GLY A 85 6.54 7.34 6.25
N GLY A 86 6.82 6.88 5.03
CA GLY A 86 7.88 7.45 4.20
C GLY A 86 7.30 8.49 3.25
N ILE A 87 7.97 9.62 3.06
CA ILE A 87 7.74 10.52 1.93
C ILE A 87 9.06 10.64 1.17
N SER A 88 9.22 9.89 0.07
CA SER A 88 10.46 9.91 -0.71
C SER A 88 11.68 9.64 0.21
N LYS A 89 12.76 10.43 0.13
CA LYS A 89 13.94 10.37 1.02
C LYS A 89 13.68 10.89 2.47
N SER A 90 12.43 11.16 2.84
CA SER A 90 12.05 11.85 4.08
C SER A 90 11.15 10.96 4.94
N ARG A 91 11.07 11.27 6.24
CA ARG A 91 10.18 10.57 7.18
C ARG A 91 8.97 11.45 7.49
N GLN A 92 7.78 10.87 7.54
CA GLN A 92 6.59 11.55 8.01
C GLN A 92 6.07 10.85 9.27
N LEU A 93 5.80 11.66 10.28
CA LEU A 93 5.16 11.25 11.52
C LEU A 93 3.79 11.92 11.60
N THR A 94 2.76 11.16 11.98
CA THR A 94 1.52 11.73 12.49
C THR A 94 1.54 11.58 14.00
N LEU A 95 1.64 12.72 14.67
CA LEU A 95 1.65 12.82 16.13
C LEU A 95 0.28 13.30 16.61
N GLU A 96 -0.14 12.78 17.74
CA GLU A 96 -1.32 13.25 18.45
C GLU A 96 -0.84 14.13 19.62
N GLY A 97 -1.33 15.37 19.64
CA GLY A 97 -1.16 16.28 20.77
C GLY A 97 -2.30 16.11 21.76
N ASP A 98 -2.35 17.01 22.75
CA ASP A 98 -3.42 17.02 23.74
C ASP A 98 -4.80 17.21 23.06
N ASN A 99 -5.83 16.58 23.64
CA ASN A 99 -7.22 16.60 23.14
C ASN A 99 -7.44 15.99 21.75
N ASP A 100 -6.76 14.89 21.42
CA ASP A 100 -6.88 14.16 20.13
C ASP A 100 -6.58 15.02 18.88
N THR A 101 -5.90 16.16 19.07
CA THR A 101 -5.53 17.03 17.96
C THR A 101 -4.33 16.45 17.21
N LYS A 102 -4.38 16.44 15.88
CA LYS A 102 -3.37 15.77 15.04
C LYS A 102 -2.44 16.77 14.40
N MET A 103 -1.14 16.52 14.51
CA MET A 103 -0.11 17.23 13.77
C MET A 103 0.72 16.25 12.94
N THR A 104 1.25 16.76 11.84
CA THR A 104 2.12 16.02 10.93
C THR A 104 3.52 16.62 10.98
N VAL A 105 4.52 15.80 11.24
CA VAL A 105 5.93 16.20 11.23
C VAL A 105 6.62 15.53 10.05
N ASN A 106 7.13 16.34 9.13
CA ASN A 106 7.93 15.89 8.01
C ASN A 106 9.40 16.18 8.30
N LEU A 107 10.23 15.14 8.38
CA LEU A 107 11.68 15.23 8.54
C LEU A 107 12.34 14.95 7.19
N TYR A 108 12.82 16.01 6.56
CA TYR A 108 13.45 15.94 5.24
C TYR A 108 14.92 15.54 5.34
N HIS A 109 15.41 14.83 4.33
CA HIS A 109 16.82 14.40 4.26
C HIS A 109 17.82 15.56 4.28
N ASN A 110 17.38 16.76 3.89
CA ASN A 110 18.23 17.95 3.83
C ASN A 110 18.40 18.62 5.20
N GLY A 111 17.81 18.06 6.27
CA GLY A 111 17.85 18.59 7.63
C GLY A 111 16.66 19.49 8.00
N THR A 112 15.80 19.86 7.04
CA THR A 112 14.59 20.63 7.35
C THR A 112 13.57 19.74 8.05
N VAL A 113 12.99 20.24 9.13
CA VAL A 113 11.83 19.66 9.80
C VAL A 113 10.66 20.63 9.64
N MET A 114 9.50 20.10 9.25
CA MET A 114 8.29 20.89 9.07
C MET A 114 7.13 20.24 9.83
N VAL A 115 6.55 20.98 10.77
CA VAL A 115 5.38 20.60 11.56
C VAL A 115 4.16 21.33 11.01
N GLN A 116 3.10 20.59 10.73
CA GLN A 116 1.86 21.10 10.16
C GLN A 116 0.66 20.56 10.93
N GLY A 117 -0.33 21.40 11.18
CA GLY A 117 -1.54 21.02 11.91
C GLY A 117 -2.40 22.24 12.24
N PRO A 118 -3.47 22.04 13.02
CA PRO A 118 -4.23 23.14 13.60
C PRO A 118 -3.33 24.05 14.44
N GLU A 119 -3.65 25.35 14.49
CA GLU A 119 -2.86 26.34 15.25
C GLU A 119 -2.72 25.97 16.74
N THR A 120 -3.75 25.37 17.33
CA THR A 120 -3.71 24.85 18.71
C THR A 120 -2.60 23.81 18.91
N SER A 121 -2.50 22.83 18.02
CA SER A 121 -1.46 21.80 18.06
C SER A 121 -0.06 22.38 17.78
N LEU A 122 0.05 23.37 16.88
CA LEU A 122 1.32 24.06 16.62
C LEU A 122 1.77 24.87 17.84
N ASN A 123 0.86 25.54 18.54
CA ASN A 123 1.16 26.29 19.75
C ASN A 123 1.60 25.37 20.90
N GLU A 124 1.01 24.18 21.00
CA GLU A 124 1.47 23.14 21.93
C GLU A 124 2.88 22.64 21.59
N PHE A 125 3.14 22.32 20.32
CA PHE A 125 4.47 21.93 19.87
C PHE A 125 5.51 23.00 20.19
N GLN A 126 5.20 24.27 19.92
CA GLN A 126 6.09 25.40 20.21
C GLN A 126 6.39 25.53 21.71
N ARG A 127 5.39 25.38 22.59
CA ARG A 127 5.61 25.39 24.05
C ARG A 127 6.52 24.26 24.52
N ASN A 128 6.39 23.08 23.92
CA ASN A 128 7.20 21.90 24.28
C ASN A 128 8.58 21.86 23.61
N PHE A 129 8.83 22.74 22.63
CA PHE A 129 10.03 22.68 21.79
C PHE A 129 11.33 22.78 22.58
N LYS A 130 11.38 23.64 23.60
CA LYS A 130 12.56 23.80 24.48
C LYS A 130 12.91 22.49 25.19
N ASN A 131 11.91 21.77 25.69
CA ASN A 131 12.10 20.47 26.36
C ASN A 131 12.57 19.40 25.37
N LEU A 132 11.94 19.32 24.19
CA LEU A 132 12.36 18.40 23.12
C LEU A 132 13.81 18.65 22.70
N LYS A 133 14.20 19.92 22.56
CA LYS A 133 15.57 20.31 22.23
C LYS A 133 16.55 19.89 23.32
N LEU A 134 16.22 20.08 24.60
CA LEU A 134 17.05 19.60 25.71
C LEU A 134 17.26 18.09 25.67
N ASP A 135 16.21 17.31 25.38
CA ASP A 135 16.32 15.85 25.29
C ASP A 135 17.12 15.39 24.08
N VAL A 136 17.00 16.10 22.95
CA VAL A 136 17.89 15.92 21.79
C VAL A 136 19.34 16.20 22.17
N GLN A 137 19.61 17.27 22.92
CA GLN A 137 20.97 17.62 23.35
C GLN A 137 21.55 16.60 24.34
N LYS A 138 20.74 16.06 25.26
CA LYS A 138 21.14 14.93 26.12
C LYS A 138 21.48 13.70 25.29
N SER A 139 20.62 13.34 24.33
CA SER A 139 20.84 12.18 23.45
C SER A 139 22.04 12.35 22.52
N LYS A 140 22.47 13.57 22.21
CA LYS A 140 23.71 13.86 21.47
C LYS A 140 24.97 13.68 22.32
N LYS A 141 24.89 13.97 23.63
CA LYS A 141 26.01 13.91 24.59
C LYS A 141 26.24 12.52 25.18
N ASP A 142 25.34 11.59 24.91
CA ASP A 142 25.39 10.22 25.43
C ASP A 142 25.55 9.21 24.27
N PRO A 143 26.79 8.90 23.84
CA PRO A 143 27.04 7.97 22.74
C PRO A 143 26.55 6.54 23.03
N GLU A 144 26.33 6.18 24.30
CA GLU A 144 25.96 4.82 24.71
C GLU A 144 24.49 4.50 24.44
N LEU A 145 23.57 5.47 24.49
CA LEU A 145 22.14 5.25 24.19
C LEU A 145 21.85 4.97 22.71
N LEU A 146 22.67 5.51 21.80
CA LEU A 146 22.61 5.17 20.38
C LEU A 146 23.17 3.76 20.11
N ASN A 147 24.10 3.30 20.95
CA ASN A 147 24.76 2.01 20.78
C ASN A 147 24.00 0.85 21.45
N LEU A 148 23.36 1.05 22.61
CA LEU A 148 22.58 0.02 23.29
C LEU A 148 21.31 -0.36 22.52
N ASN A 149 20.57 0.62 21.99
CA ASN A 149 19.38 0.34 21.18
C ASN A 149 19.75 -0.28 19.83
N SER A 150 20.90 0.08 19.27
CA SER A 150 21.43 -0.56 18.06
C SER A 150 21.84 -2.00 18.35
N HIS A 151 22.59 -2.26 19.43
CA HIS A 151 23.08 -3.58 19.77
C HIS A 151 21.96 -4.54 20.20
N HIS A 152 20.97 -4.06 20.96
CA HIS A 152 19.80 -4.86 21.34
C HIS A 152 18.92 -5.17 20.12
N SER A 153 18.69 -4.18 19.24
CA SER A 153 17.96 -4.41 17.98
C SER A 153 18.71 -5.36 17.04
N ILE A 154 20.04 -5.26 16.96
CA ILE A 154 20.90 -6.16 16.18
C ILE A 154 20.88 -7.58 16.79
N GLN A 155 20.84 -7.71 18.11
CA GLN A 155 20.77 -8.99 18.80
C GLN A 155 19.40 -9.66 18.59
N GLN A 156 18.30 -8.91 18.70
CA GLN A 156 16.97 -9.37 18.37
C GLN A 156 16.86 -9.78 16.88
N LEU A 157 17.45 -9.00 15.98
CA LEU A 157 17.48 -9.32 14.55
C LEU A 157 18.27 -10.61 14.29
N LYS A 158 19.42 -10.80 14.96
CA LYS A 158 20.20 -12.04 14.86
C LYS A 158 19.42 -13.26 15.37
N GLN A 159 18.73 -13.13 16.51
CA GLN A 159 17.87 -14.19 17.05
C GLN A 159 16.70 -14.51 16.11
N LEU A 160 16.06 -13.48 15.55
CA LEU A 160 14.97 -13.67 14.59
C LEU A 160 15.47 -14.35 13.31
N CYS A 161 16.63 -13.93 12.77
CA CYS A 161 17.24 -14.58 11.61
C CYS A 161 17.58 -16.05 11.87
N SER A 162 18.10 -16.40 13.06
CA SER A 162 18.34 -17.80 13.41
C SER A 162 17.05 -18.62 13.52
N ALA A 163 16.00 -18.04 14.10
CA ALA A 163 14.70 -18.71 14.23
C ALA A 163 14.05 -18.94 12.86
N VAL A 164 14.12 -17.96 11.95
CA VAL A 164 13.62 -18.09 10.58
C VAL A 164 14.39 -19.19 9.83
N ARG A 165 15.73 -19.22 9.94
CA ARG A 165 16.53 -20.26 9.30
C ARG A 165 16.16 -21.66 9.82
N GLN A 166 15.95 -21.80 11.12
CA GLN A 166 15.53 -23.08 11.71
C GLN A 166 14.14 -23.51 11.20
N LEU A 167 13.19 -22.57 11.14
CA LEU A 167 11.86 -22.84 10.59
C LEU A 167 11.90 -23.23 9.11
N GLU A 168 12.80 -22.63 8.32
CA GLU A 168 12.99 -23.00 6.92
C GLU A 168 13.53 -24.44 6.77
N GLU A 169 14.52 -24.82 7.60
CA GLU A 169 15.06 -26.18 7.64
C GLU A 169 13.99 -27.21 8.07
N ASP A 170 13.20 -26.90 9.09
CA ASP A 170 12.13 -27.77 9.56
C ASP A 170 11.00 -27.91 8.52
N ASN A 171 10.66 -26.82 7.82
CA ASN A 171 9.70 -26.86 6.72
C ASN A 171 10.22 -27.73 5.56
N GLN A 172 11.52 -27.70 5.28
CA GLN A 172 12.14 -28.55 4.27
C GLN A 172 12.08 -30.03 4.68
N LYS A 173 12.37 -30.37 5.94
CA LYS A 173 12.22 -31.74 6.46
C LYS A 173 10.79 -32.23 6.39
N LEU A 174 9.82 -31.41 6.83
CA LEU A 174 8.40 -31.74 6.76
C LEU A 174 7.94 -31.99 5.32
N ARG A 175 8.42 -31.22 4.35
CA ARG A 175 8.13 -31.44 2.93
C ARG A 175 8.71 -32.77 2.40
N GLN A 176 9.87 -33.21 2.91
CA GLN A 176 10.45 -34.50 2.55
C GLN A 176 9.67 -35.67 3.16
N GLU A 177 9.29 -35.56 4.45
CA GLU A 177 8.42 -36.53 5.13
C GLU A 177 7.07 -36.67 4.41
N LEU A 178 6.41 -35.55 4.07
CA LEU A 178 5.17 -35.55 3.30
C LEU A 178 5.32 -36.24 1.94
N ARG A 179 6.49 -36.14 1.30
CA ARG A 179 6.76 -36.84 0.05
C ARG A 179 6.85 -38.34 0.27
N ARG A 180 7.60 -38.79 1.28
CA ARG A 180 7.71 -40.21 1.64
C ARG A 180 6.36 -40.83 1.98
N VAL A 181 5.57 -40.16 2.81
CA VAL A 181 4.24 -40.65 3.19
C VAL A 181 3.33 -40.77 1.96
N ARG A 182 3.40 -39.82 1.02
CA ARG A 182 2.65 -39.92 -0.25
C ARG A 182 3.09 -41.11 -1.10
N GLU A 183 4.40 -41.36 -1.19
CA GLU A 183 4.94 -42.52 -1.91
C GLU A 183 4.50 -43.84 -1.27
N GLU A 184 4.56 -43.96 0.06
CA GLU A 184 4.07 -45.15 0.78
C GLU A 184 2.57 -45.38 0.57
N LEU A 185 1.78 -44.31 0.52
CA LEU A 185 0.34 -44.41 0.34
C LEU A 185 -0.02 -44.92 -1.07
N VAL A 186 0.72 -44.49 -2.09
CA VAL A 186 0.60 -45.02 -3.47
C VAL A 186 0.96 -46.51 -3.51
N ILE A 187 2.03 -46.92 -2.83
CA ILE A 187 2.43 -48.34 -2.78
C ILE A 187 1.35 -49.19 -2.11
N ARG A 188 0.77 -48.71 -1.00
CA ARG A 188 -0.31 -49.42 -0.31
C ARG A 188 -1.57 -49.53 -1.17
N GLU A 189 -1.92 -48.48 -1.91
CA GLU A 189 -3.06 -48.49 -2.84
C GLU A 189 -2.85 -49.51 -3.96
N GLN A 190 -1.65 -49.55 -4.56
CA GLN A 190 -1.30 -50.57 -5.57
C GLN A 190 -1.34 -52.00 -5.02
N HIS A 191 -0.87 -52.19 -3.79
CA HIS A 191 -0.94 -53.50 -3.13
C HIS A 191 -2.40 -53.92 -2.87
N GLY A 192 -3.25 -52.98 -2.45
CA GLY A 192 -4.69 -53.19 -2.30
C GLY A 192 -5.36 -53.66 -3.60
N HIS A 193 -5.09 -52.99 -4.71
CA HIS A 193 -5.59 -53.40 -6.03
C HIS A 193 -5.09 -54.79 -6.48
N THR A 194 -3.88 -55.17 -6.07
CA THR A 194 -3.33 -56.49 -6.38
C THR A 194 -4.04 -57.58 -5.60
N LEU A 195 -4.29 -57.37 -4.31
CA LEU A 195 -5.07 -58.27 -3.45
C LEU A 195 -6.51 -58.42 -3.96
N GLU A 196 -7.15 -57.32 -4.35
CA GLU A 196 -8.51 -57.33 -4.89
C GLU A 196 -8.61 -58.16 -6.18
N ARG A 197 -7.62 -58.06 -7.06
CA ARG A 197 -7.53 -58.89 -8.28
C ARG A 197 -7.40 -60.38 -7.96
N LEU A 198 -6.54 -60.73 -7.01
CA LEU A 198 -6.35 -62.13 -6.58
C LEU A 198 -7.61 -62.71 -5.92
N LEU A 199 -8.34 -61.90 -5.15
CA LEU A 199 -9.62 -62.30 -4.56
C LEU A 199 -10.67 -62.54 -5.65
N GLU A 200 -10.75 -61.67 -6.66
CA GLU A 200 -11.68 -61.81 -7.78
C GLU A 200 -11.34 -63.04 -8.65
N GLU A 201 -10.05 -63.29 -8.91
CA GLU A 201 -9.61 -64.51 -9.60
C GLU A 201 -9.99 -65.78 -8.81
N THR A 202 -9.80 -65.77 -7.49
CA THR A 202 -10.17 -66.90 -6.62
C THR A 202 -11.69 -67.11 -6.63
N ARG A 203 -12.48 -66.03 -6.59
CA ARG A 203 -13.95 -66.07 -6.65
C ARG A 203 -14.42 -66.66 -7.98
N ASN A 204 -13.82 -66.25 -9.09
CA ASN A 204 -14.15 -66.75 -10.42
C ASN A 204 -13.77 -68.24 -10.59
N GLN A 205 -12.64 -68.68 -10.04
CA GLN A 205 -12.29 -70.11 -10.00
C GLN A 205 -13.28 -70.94 -9.18
N LEU A 206 -13.75 -70.42 -8.04
CA LEU A 206 -14.74 -71.10 -7.20
C LEU A 206 -16.09 -71.23 -7.92
N HIS A 207 -16.56 -70.16 -8.57
CA HIS A 207 -17.78 -70.21 -9.39
C HIS A 207 -17.65 -71.19 -10.56
N THR A 208 -16.50 -71.25 -11.22
CA THR A 208 -16.23 -72.20 -12.32
C THR A 208 -16.29 -73.64 -11.83
N LYS A 209 -15.70 -73.94 -10.67
CA LYS A 209 -15.78 -75.27 -10.04
C LYS A 209 -17.20 -75.65 -9.64
N GLN A 210 -18.00 -74.72 -9.09
CA GLN A 210 -19.41 -74.96 -8.80
C GLN A 210 -20.25 -75.22 -10.06
N HIS A 211 -19.97 -74.51 -11.16
CA HIS A 211 -20.67 -74.74 -12.42
C HIS A 211 -20.32 -76.10 -13.04
N GLN A 212 -19.05 -76.53 -12.94
CA GLN A 212 -18.61 -77.85 -13.39
C GLN A 212 -19.20 -79.01 -12.55
N GLN A 213 -19.47 -78.75 -11.26
CA GLN A 213 -20.14 -79.70 -10.36
C GLN A 213 -21.65 -79.78 -10.62
N CYS A 214 -22.30 -78.71 -11.10
CA CYS A 214 -23.71 -78.72 -11.49
C CYS A 214 -23.96 -79.34 -12.88
N VAL A 215 -23.00 -79.30 -13.81
CA VAL A 215 -23.14 -79.90 -15.15
C VAL A 215 -22.97 -81.43 -15.14
N SER A 216 -22.46 -82.02 -14.04
CA SER A 216 -22.32 -83.48 -13.88
C SER A 216 -23.55 -84.19 -13.31
N THR A 217 -24.61 -83.45 -12.97
CA THR A 217 -25.89 -84.02 -12.52
C THR A 217 -27.07 -83.24 -13.07
N GLN A 218 -27.44 -83.51 -14.33
CA GLN A 218 -28.83 -83.37 -14.78
C GLN A 218 -29.12 -84.26 -16.00
N THR A 219 -29.53 -85.50 -15.72
CA THR A 219 -30.56 -86.20 -16.52
C THR A 219 -31.88 -86.08 -15.78
N HIS A 220 -32.87 -85.50 -16.48
CA HIS A 220 -34.32 -85.55 -16.26
C HIS A 220 -34.90 -85.03 -14.92
N SER A 221 -35.60 -83.89 -14.97
CA SER A 221 -37.08 -83.91 -15.10
C SER A 221 -37.69 -82.51 -14.94
N THR A 222 -38.75 -82.32 -15.72
CA THR A 222 -39.68 -81.19 -15.86
C THR A 222 -40.42 -80.78 -14.58
N SER A 223 -40.56 -79.47 -14.33
CA SER A 223 -41.84 -78.80 -14.00
C SER A 223 -41.66 -77.27 -13.93
N SER A 224 -42.61 -76.53 -14.52
CA SER A 224 -42.75 -75.07 -14.49
C SER A 224 -43.80 -74.64 -13.44
N PRO A 225 -44.24 -73.37 -13.37
CA PRO A 225 -43.54 -72.21 -12.79
C PRO A 225 -44.44 -71.47 -11.75
N GLU A 226 -43.88 -70.69 -10.79
CA GLU A 226 -44.71 -69.67 -10.12
C GLU A 226 -43.96 -68.47 -9.48
N ARG A 227 -44.44 -67.28 -9.90
CA ARG A 227 -44.49 -65.91 -9.33
C ARG A 227 -43.64 -65.44 -8.12
N VAL A 228 -42.87 -64.36 -8.38
CA VAL A 228 -42.68 -63.01 -7.71
C VAL A 228 -43.32 -62.71 -6.32
N PRO A 229 -43.03 -61.57 -5.61
CA PRO A 229 -41.89 -60.59 -5.55
C PRO A 229 -41.46 -60.24 -4.09
N ASN A 230 -40.59 -59.20 -3.96
CA ASN A 230 -40.31 -58.34 -2.78
C ASN A 230 -39.30 -58.90 -1.75
N SER A 231 -38.35 -58.11 -1.21
CA SER A 231 -38.57 -56.81 -0.58
C SER A 231 -37.28 -55.99 -0.43
N THR A 232 -37.34 -54.71 -0.76
CA THR A 232 -36.51 -53.63 -0.17
C THR A 232 -36.86 -53.48 1.33
N PRO A 233 -35.98 -52.91 2.16
CA PRO A 233 -36.17 -51.49 2.54
C PRO A 233 -34.83 -50.73 2.66
N HIS A 234 -34.75 -49.48 2.15
CA HIS A 234 -34.76 -48.21 2.92
C HIS A 234 -33.62 -48.09 3.94
N GLN A 235 -32.99 -46.96 4.22
CA GLN A 235 -33.05 -45.54 3.85
C GLN A 235 -31.97 -44.93 4.78
N LYS A 236 -31.26 -43.90 4.34
CA LYS A 236 -31.26 -42.56 4.96
C LYS A 236 -30.06 -41.73 4.50
N SER A 237 -30.41 -40.79 3.64
CA SER A 237 -29.93 -39.42 3.57
C SER A 237 -29.73 -38.74 4.94
N VAL A 238 -28.84 -37.75 4.99
CA VAL A 238 -28.91 -36.40 5.65
C VAL A 238 -27.49 -35.81 5.52
N SER A 239 -27.20 -34.88 4.59
CA SER A 239 -27.39 -33.41 4.64
C SER A 239 -26.89 -32.73 5.92
N THR A 240 -25.87 -31.86 5.83
CA THR A 240 -25.98 -30.44 6.24
C THR A 240 -24.67 -29.66 5.99
N GLN A 241 -24.82 -28.48 5.41
CA GLN A 241 -23.91 -27.32 5.53
C GLN A 241 -23.89 -26.78 6.98
N PRO A 242 -23.01 -25.83 7.26
CA PRO A 242 -23.56 -24.52 7.62
C PRO A 242 -22.86 -23.32 6.96
N GLN A 243 -23.70 -22.33 6.65
CA GLN A 243 -23.34 -20.92 6.46
C GLN A 243 -23.05 -20.27 7.83
N SER A 244 -22.20 -19.24 7.84
CA SER A 244 -22.32 -18.18 8.86
C SER A 244 -22.09 -16.80 8.24
N SER A 245 -23.05 -15.94 8.55
CA SER A 245 -23.21 -14.54 8.19
C SER A 245 -22.82 -13.65 9.36
N PHE A 246 -22.11 -12.55 9.11
CA PHE A 246 -22.10 -11.40 10.03
C PHE A 246 -22.27 -10.10 9.23
N THR A 247 -23.28 -9.34 9.65
CA THR A 247 -23.69 -8.02 9.17
C THR A 247 -22.80 -6.90 9.73
N PRO A 248 -22.62 -5.77 9.01
CA PRO A 248 -21.87 -4.61 9.52
C PRO A 248 -22.80 -3.57 10.19
N ALA A 249 -22.30 -2.96 11.26
CA ALA A 249 -22.93 -1.83 11.94
C ALA A 249 -22.63 -0.51 11.20
N THR A 250 -23.70 0.24 10.95
CA THR A 250 -23.75 1.56 10.32
C THR A 250 -23.21 2.64 11.26
N ARG A 251 -22.22 3.43 10.82
CA ARG A 251 -21.92 4.76 11.38
C ARG A 251 -21.79 5.77 10.24
N GLN A 252 -22.55 6.84 10.38
CA GLN A 252 -22.79 7.91 9.40
C GLN A 252 -21.52 8.73 9.10
N SER A 253 -21.47 9.23 7.86
CA SER A 253 -20.41 10.05 7.25
C SER A 253 -20.15 11.39 7.93
N PRO A 254 -18.98 11.98 7.67
CA PRO A 254 -18.96 13.31 7.04
C PRO A 254 -18.42 13.28 5.61
N GLN A 255 -18.84 14.30 4.87
CA GLN A 255 -18.84 14.44 3.41
C GLN A 255 -17.46 14.44 2.73
N ALA A 256 -17.50 14.15 1.43
CA ALA A 256 -16.39 14.13 0.48
C ALA A 256 -15.52 15.40 0.48
N PRO A 257 -14.18 15.30 0.37
CA PRO A 257 -13.36 16.47 0.12
C PRO A 257 -13.39 16.84 -1.37
N GLN A 258 -13.90 18.05 -1.61
CA GLN A 258 -13.81 18.83 -2.83
C GLN A 258 -12.33 19.12 -3.21
N SER A 259 -11.62 18.18 -3.84
CA SER A 259 -10.25 18.41 -4.33
C SER A 259 -10.19 18.65 -5.84
N LEU A 260 -11.06 19.54 -6.32
CA LEU A 260 -10.88 20.23 -7.61
C LEU A 260 -11.26 21.72 -7.46
N LYS A 261 -10.76 22.36 -6.40
CA LYS A 261 -10.75 23.83 -6.31
C LYS A 261 -9.37 24.35 -6.68
N ARG A 262 -9.34 24.96 -7.86
CA ARG A 262 -8.36 25.94 -8.39
C ARG A 262 -7.32 26.42 -7.35
N LYS A 263 -6.06 26.03 -7.56
CA LYS A 263 -4.94 26.95 -7.33
C LYS A 263 -4.72 27.69 -8.64
N GLU A 264 -5.41 28.83 -8.81
CA GLU A 264 -5.08 29.76 -9.88
C GLU A 264 -3.73 30.39 -9.58
N ASN A 265 -2.66 29.79 -10.12
CA ASN A 265 -1.46 30.54 -10.41
C ASN A 265 -1.79 31.43 -11.60
N SER A 266 -1.99 32.71 -11.34
CA SER A 266 -2.42 33.77 -12.26
C SER A 266 -1.39 34.14 -13.33
N ASN A 267 -0.73 33.17 -13.97
CA ASN A 267 0.24 33.40 -15.07
C ASN A 267 0.26 32.30 -16.14
N ILE A 268 -0.70 31.36 -16.15
CA ILE A 268 -0.83 30.37 -17.24
C ILE A 268 -2.03 30.74 -18.10
N THR A 269 -1.83 31.67 -19.03
CA THR A 269 -2.84 32.12 -20.02
C THR A 269 -3.09 31.09 -21.14
N HIS A 270 -2.39 29.97 -21.14
CA HIS A 270 -2.54 28.91 -22.15
C HIS A 270 -2.91 27.57 -21.53
N ALA A 271 -4.00 26.96 -22.00
CA ALA A 271 -4.41 25.62 -21.59
C ALA A 271 -3.23 24.63 -21.74
N PRO A 272 -3.01 23.73 -20.76
CA PRO A 272 -1.87 22.82 -20.79
C PRO A 272 -1.98 21.86 -21.98
N PRO A 273 -0.90 21.61 -22.74
CA PRO A 273 -0.93 20.67 -23.86
C PRO A 273 -1.02 19.20 -23.43
N TYR A 274 -0.59 18.89 -22.21
CA TYR A 274 -0.61 17.54 -21.63
C TYR A 274 -1.12 17.58 -20.19
N ILE A 275 -1.92 16.58 -19.81
CA ILE A 275 -2.39 16.37 -18.44
C ILE A 275 -2.05 14.93 -18.07
N ILE A 276 -1.26 14.72 -17.01
CA ILE A 276 -0.89 13.36 -16.56
C ILE A 276 -1.64 13.05 -15.27
N LEU A 277 -2.37 11.94 -15.26
CA LEU A 277 -3.15 11.44 -14.14
C LEU A 277 -2.51 10.12 -13.65
N HIS A 278 -2.01 10.11 -12.43
CA HIS A 278 -1.52 8.91 -11.76
C HIS A 278 -1.92 8.97 -10.28
N THR A 279 -3.00 8.27 -9.94
CA THR A 279 -3.59 8.25 -8.59
C THR A 279 -4.47 7.01 -8.40
N GLY A 280 -4.94 6.78 -7.18
CA GLY A 280 -5.94 5.77 -6.84
C GLY A 280 -5.44 4.56 -6.06
N THR A 281 -4.12 4.27 -6.05
CA THR A 281 -3.57 3.12 -5.30
C THR A 281 -3.74 3.24 -3.78
N ASN A 282 -3.73 4.47 -3.24
CA ASN A 282 -3.98 4.73 -1.82
C ASN A 282 -5.43 4.45 -1.38
N ASP A 283 -6.38 4.53 -2.31
CA ASP A 283 -7.81 4.36 -2.03
C ASP A 283 -8.23 2.88 -2.09
N LEU A 284 -7.39 2.01 -2.68
CA LEU A 284 -7.62 0.57 -2.80
C LEU A 284 -7.58 -0.15 -1.45
N SER A 285 -6.59 0.14 -0.61
CA SER A 285 -6.41 -0.52 0.69
C SER A 285 -7.44 -0.08 1.71
N ALA A 286 -7.94 1.15 1.60
CA ALA A 286 -8.92 1.72 2.50
C ALA A 286 -10.36 1.28 2.19
N ARG A 287 -10.65 0.75 0.98
CA ARG A 287 -12.02 0.44 0.48
C ARG A 287 -13.04 1.57 0.68
N ARG A 288 -12.58 2.82 0.79
CA ARG A 288 -13.41 3.98 1.14
C ARG A 288 -14.19 4.55 -0.05
N VAL A 289 -13.71 4.28 -1.26
CA VAL A 289 -14.23 4.88 -2.49
C VAL A 289 -14.21 3.85 -3.61
N ASP A 290 -15.21 3.88 -4.47
CA ASP A 290 -15.19 3.20 -5.76
C ASP A 290 -14.13 3.88 -6.67
N VAL A 291 -12.94 3.30 -6.67
CA VAL A 291 -11.77 3.83 -7.39
C VAL A 291 -12.02 3.93 -8.89
N THR A 292 -12.74 2.97 -9.47
CA THR A 292 -13.11 3.02 -10.89
C THR A 292 -13.98 4.24 -11.16
N LYS A 293 -15.05 4.45 -10.38
CA LYS A 293 -15.95 5.58 -10.56
C LYS A 293 -15.24 6.92 -10.36
N ALA A 294 -14.39 7.02 -9.34
CA ALA A 294 -13.62 8.24 -9.06
C ALA A 294 -12.66 8.60 -10.20
N LEU A 295 -11.84 7.64 -10.64
CA LEU A 295 -10.90 7.85 -11.76
C LEU A 295 -11.63 8.16 -13.06
N SER A 296 -12.74 7.46 -13.33
CA SER A 296 -13.60 7.73 -14.49
C SER A 296 -14.10 9.17 -14.51
N ASN A 297 -14.53 9.70 -13.36
CA ASN A 297 -15.00 11.08 -13.25
C ASN A 297 -13.87 12.09 -13.46
N VAL A 298 -12.68 11.83 -12.91
CA VAL A 298 -11.51 12.71 -13.11
C VAL A 298 -11.11 12.76 -14.58
N VAL A 299 -11.03 11.61 -15.26
CA VAL A 299 -10.70 11.54 -16.68
C VAL A 299 -11.74 12.24 -17.55
N LYS A 300 -13.04 11.96 -17.34
CA LYS A 300 -14.14 12.63 -18.04
C LYS A 300 -14.08 14.14 -17.86
N THR A 301 -13.80 14.59 -16.64
CA THR A 301 -13.70 16.01 -16.32
C THR A 301 -12.51 16.65 -17.00
N ALA A 302 -11.33 16.03 -16.95
CA ALA A 302 -10.12 16.53 -17.61
C ALA A 302 -10.29 16.60 -19.13
N SER A 303 -10.84 15.55 -19.74
CA SER A 303 -11.11 15.48 -21.18
C SER A 303 -12.08 16.57 -21.64
N ARG A 304 -13.15 16.81 -20.87
CA ARG A 304 -14.16 17.83 -21.17
C ARG A 304 -13.65 19.26 -20.96
N ILE A 305 -12.94 19.53 -19.88
CA ILE A 305 -12.44 20.89 -19.57
C ILE A 305 -11.29 21.26 -20.51
N TYR A 306 -10.48 20.29 -20.91
CA TYR A 306 -9.32 20.50 -21.77
C TYR A 306 -9.39 19.63 -23.03
N PRO A 307 -10.32 19.92 -23.95
CA PRO A 307 -10.53 19.09 -25.15
C PRO A 307 -9.31 19.08 -26.09
N ARG A 308 -8.48 20.13 -26.04
CA ARG A 308 -7.24 20.25 -26.81
C ARG A 308 -6.02 19.65 -26.12
N ALA A 309 -6.12 19.34 -24.83
CA ALA A 309 -5.01 18.73 -24.10
C ALA A 309 -5.01 17.22 -24.32
N LYS A 310 -3.82 16.65 -24.39
CA LYS A 310 -3.63 15.20 -24.34
C LYS A 310 -3.67 14.74 -22.89
N VAL A 311 -4.75 14.08 -22.49
CA VAL A 311 -4.92 13.52 -21.14
C VAL A 311 -4.31 12.13 -21.11
N ILE A 312 -3.35 11.90 -20.24
CA ILE A 312 -2.65 10.62 -20.08
C ILE A 312 -3.01 10.06 -18.71
N ILE A 313 -3.69 8.92 -18.67
CA ILE A 313 -3.97 8.22 -17.42
C ILE A 313 -3.04 7.01 -17.30
N SER A 314 -2.29 6.93 -16.21
CA SER A 314 -1.52 5.74 -15.86
C SER A 314 -2.44 4.68 -15.30
N ASN A 315 -2.22 3.43 -15.70
CA ASN A 315 -2.83 2.32 -14.99
C ASN A 315 -2.32 2.24 -13.53
N LEU A 316 -3.12 1.64 -12.67
CA LEU A 316 -2.75 1.35 -11.30
C LEU A 316 -1.61 0.32 -11.29
N LEU A 317 -0.56 0.62 -10.54
CA LEU A 317 0.60 -0.24 -10.40
C LEU A 317 0.35 -1.35 -9.38
N PRO A 318 1.09 -2.48 -9.45
CA PRO A 318 1.05 -3.51 -8.42
C PRO A 318 1.39 -2.94 -7.04
N CYS A 319 0.69 -3.40 -6.02
CA CYS A 319 0.91 -3.03 -4.62
C CYS A 319 0.72 -4.26 -3.73
N ARG A 320 1.49 -4.38 -2.65
CA ARG A 320 1.45 -5.54 -1.72
C ARG A 320 0.06 -5.81 -1.15
N ASP A 321 -0.64 -4.76 -0.78
CA ASP A 321 -1.85 -4.86 0.03
C ASP A 321 -3.09 -5.19 -0.79
N VAL A 322 -2.97 -5.24 -2.13
CA VAL A 322 -4.09 -5.43 -3.04
C VAL A 322 -3.78 -6.56 -4.01
N PRO A 323 -4.58 -7.64 -4.04
CA PRO A 323 -4.40 -8.73 -4.99
C PRO A 323 -4.36 -8.23 -6.44
N HIS A 324 -3.40 -8.72 -7.22
CA HIS A 324 -3.18 -8.35 -8.62
C HIS A 324 -4.47 -8.42 -9.48
N ARG A 325 -5.34 -9.42 -9.22
CA ARG A 325 -6.63 -9.56 -9.90
C ARG A 325 -7.53 -8.33 -9.75
N ILE A 326 -7.56 -7.70 -8.57
CA ILE A 326 -8.39 -6.53 -8.30
C ILE A 326 -7.86 -5.32 -9.08
N ILE A 327 -6.54 -5.10 -9.01
CA ILE A 327 -5.87 -4.04 -9.77
C ILE A 327 -6.11 -4.21 -11.27
N SER A 328 -6.00 -5.44 -11.78
CA SER A 328 -6.23 -5.76 -13.19
C SER A 328 -7.67 -5.49 -13.62
N THR A 329 -8.66 -5.86 -12.81
CA THR A 329 -10.07 -5.57 -13.08
C THR A 329 -10.33 -4.07 -13.17
N ILE A 330 -9.81 -3.28 -12.22
CA ILE A 330 -9.98 -1.82 -12.21
C ILE A 330 -9.29 -1.21 -13.44
N ASN A 331 -8.08 -1.63 -13.77
CA ASN A 331 -7.35 -1.14 -14.95
C ASN A 331 -8.10 -1.44 -16.25
N ALA A 332 -8.68 -2.64 -16.40
CA ALA A 332 -9.47 -3.01 -17.57
C ALA A 332 -10.76 -2.17 -17.67
N GLU A 333 -11.39 -1.88 -16.54
CA GLU A 333 -12.60 -1.05 -16.50
C GLU A 333 -12.31 0.41 -16.84
N ILE A 334 -11.25 0.99 -16.28
CA ILE A 334 -10.76 2.33 -16.66
C ILE A 334 -10.47 2.37 -18.16
N ALA A 335 -9.81 1.33 -18.70
CA ALA A 335 -9.50 1.28 -20.12
C ALA A 335 -10.75 1.31 -21.00
N ARG A 336 -11.78 0.57 -20.61
CA ARG A 336 -13.08 0.57 -21.29
C ARG A 336 -13.75 1.94 -21.26
N VAL A 337 -13.66 2.66 -20.13
CA VAL A 337 -14.21 4.01 -19.98
C VAL A 337 -13.45 5.03 -20.82
N CYS A 338 -12.13 4.89 -20.94
CA CYS A 338 -11.28 5.81 -21.70
C CYS A 338 -11.32 5.57 -23.22
N ALA A 339 -11.63 4.35 -23.68
CA ALA A 339 -11.65 3.98 -25.09
C ALA A 339 -12.43 4.94 -26.02
N PRO A 340 -13.63 5.45 -25.67
CA PRO A 340 -14.35 6.39 -26.53
C PRO A 340 -13.82 7.83 -26.51
N MET A 341 -12.79 8.16 -25.72
CA MET A 341 -12.30 9.53 -25.53
C MET A 341 -11.03 9.78 -26.35
N PRO A 342 -11.09 10.51 -27.48
CA PRO A 342 -9.99 10.60 -28.44
C PRO A 342 -8.77 11.38 -27.92
N ASN A 343 -8.96 12.27 -26.95
CA ASN A 343 -7.89 13.02 -26.30
C ASN A 343 -7.35 12.33 -25.03
N VAL A 344 -7.81 11.12 -24.71
CA VAL A 344 -7.37 10.35 -23.54
C VAL A 344 -6.51 9.17 -23.99
N HIS A 345 -5.36 9.01 -23.35
CA HIS A 345 -4.39 7.96 -23.63
C HIS A 345 -4.03 7.22 -22.35
N ILE A 346 -3.99 5.89 -22.43
CA ILE A 346 -3.63 5.06 -21.29
C ILE A 346 -2.13 4.78 -21.35
N ALA A 347 -1.42 5.11 -20.27
CA ALA A 347 -0.06 4.67 -20.05
C ALA A 347 -0.10 3.33 -19.31
N ASP A 348 0.09 2.24 -20.06
CA ASP A 348 0.09 0.88 -19.54
C ASP A 348 1.49 0.45 -19.08
N HIS A 349 1.65 0.31 -17.76
CA HIS A 349 2.91 -0.03 -17.12
C HIS A 349 3.12 -1.54 -16.89
N GLN A 350 2.76 -2.42 -17.84
CA GLN A 350 2.89 -3.89 -17.69
C GLN A 350 4.28 -4.37 -17.25
N ARG A 351 5.34 -3.62 -17.59
CA ARG A 351 6.73 -3.94 -17.26
C ARG A 351 7.13 -3.56 -15.83
N ILE A 352 6.24 -2.92 -15.06
CA ILE A 352 6.47 -2.53 -13.66
C ILE A 352 5.80 -3.57 -12.74
N THR A 353 6.57 -4.57 -12.35
CA THR A 353 6.20 -5.60 -11.36
C THR A 353 6.60 -5.25 -9.93
N HIS A 354 6.20 -6.05 -8.92
CA HIS A 354 6.63 -5.89 -7.51
C HIS A 354 8.15 -5.80 -7.30
N LYS A 355 8.97 -6.41 -8.17
CA LYS A 355 10.44 -6.27 -8.16
C LYS A 355 10.92 -4.82 -8.34
N HIS A 356 10.06 -3.96 -8.87
CA HIS A 356 10.34 -2.54 -9.12
C HIS A 356 9.87 -1.64 -7.98
N LEU A 357 9.51 -2.20 -6.82
CA LEU A 357 9.05 -1.47 -5.64
C LEU A 357 10.06 -1.65 -4.49
N TYR A 358 10.40 -0.60 -3.75
CA TYR A 358 11.38 -0.70 -2.63
C TYR A 358 10.76 -1.10 -1.29
N ASP A 359 9.47 -0.83 -1.09
CA ASP A 359 8.71 -1.21 0.11
C ASP A 359 7.42 -1.95 -0.26
N HIS A 360 7.41 -2.53 -1.47
CA HIS A 360 6.26 -3.20 -2.08
C HIS A 360 5.04 -2.30 -2.35
N ILE A 361 5.18 -0.98 -2.21
CA ILE A 361 4.14 0.02 -2.51
C ILE A 361 4.69 1.08 -3.48
N HIS A 362 5.87 1.60 -3.20
CA HIS A 362 6.49 2.70 -3.92
C HIS A 362 7.56 2.24 -4.89
N ILE A 363 7.57 2.84 -6.08
CA ILE A 363 8.50 2.52 -7.16
C ILE A 363 9.93 2.97 -6.81
N HIS A 364 10.92 2.09 -6.97
CA HIS A 364 12.33 2.48 -6.83
C HIS A 364 12.89 3.08 -8.14
N GLN A 365 14.14 3.53 -8.12
CA GLN A 365 14.74 4.31 -9.21
C GLN A 365 14.62 3.66 -10.60
N GLU A 366 14.87 2.35 -10.72
CA GLU A 366 14.77 1.65 -12.00
C GLU A 366 13.33 1.51 -12.47
N GLY A 367 12.40 1.23 -11.55
CA GLY A 367 10.97 1.27 -11.86
C GLY A 367 10.51 2.65 -12.31
N MET A 368 11.05 3.73 -11.71
CA MET A 368 10.72 5.11 -12.10
C MET A 368 11.21 5.43 -13.50
N ARG A 369 12.39 4.93 -13.92
CA ARG A 369 12.85 5.06 -15.31
C ARG A 369 11.86 4.42 -16.28
N ARG A 370 11.36 3.22 -15.95
CA ARG A 370 10.37 2.50 -16.77
C ARG A 370 9.04 3.25 -16.81
N PHE A 371 8.57 3.72 -15.66
CA PHE A 371 7.36 4.53 -15.54
C PHE A 371 7.43 5.78 -16.43
N ALA A 372 8.50 6.56 -16.29
CA ALA A 372 8.70 7.78 -17.07
C ALA A 372 8.78 7.49 -18.58
N LYS A 373 9.43 6.38 -18.97
CA LYS A 373 9.50 5.94 -20.36
C LYS A 373 8.11 5.66 -20.94
N THR A 374 7.28 4.89 -20.25
CA THR A 374 5.90 4.60 -20.69
C THR A 374 5.05 5.86 -20.80
N ILE A 375 5.18 6.80 -19.87
CA ILE A 375 4.47 8.09 -19.92
C ILE A 375 4.90 8.90 -21.14
N LYS A 376 6.21 9.00 -21.37
CA LYS A 376 6.77 9.70 -22.54
C LYS A 376 6.27 9.08 -23.84
N GLU A 377 6.30 7.75 -23.96
CA GLU A 377 5.78 7.04 -25.14
C GLU A 377 4.29 7.30 -25.35
N SER A 378 3.49 7.29 -24.29
CA SER A 378 2.05 7.59 -24.34
C SER A 378 1.77 9.04 -24.73
N ALA A 379 2.62 9.97 -24.28
CA ALA A 379 2.55 11.37 -24.67
C ALA A 379 2.90 11.60 -26.15
N LEU A 380 3.81 10.81 -26.71
CA LEU A 380 4.32 10.98 -28.08
C LEU A 380 3.56 10.17 -29.15
N LYS A 381 2.78 9.15 -28.78
CA LYS A 381 1.94 8.40 -29.74
C LYS A 381 0.89 9.31 -30.39
N SER A 382 1.03 9.66 -31.66
CA SER A 382 -0.01 10.36 -32.44
C SER A 382 -1.25 9.46 -32.64
N PRO A 383 -2.45 10.04 -32.83
CA PRO A 383 -3.63 9.26 -33.19
C PRO A 383 -3.34 8.50 -34.50
N GLN A 384 -3.61 7.18 -34.51
CA GLN A 384 -3.59 6.41 -35.75
C GLN A 384 -4.57 7.06 -36.72
N LYS A 385 -4.08 7.43 -37.91
CA LYS A 385 -4.95 7.73 -39.05
C LYS A 385 -5.75 6.45 -39.31
N THR A 386 -7.05 6.49 -39.05
CA THR A 386 -8.01 5.55 -39.61
C THR A 386 -7.88 5.66 -41.13
N SER A 387 -7.39 4.60 -41.77
CA SER A 387 -7.54 4.40 -43.22
C SER A 387 -8.95 3.94 -43.52
#